data_AF-A0A5F2G8Y7-F1
#
_entry.id   AF-A0A5F2G8Y7-F1
#
_cell.length_a   1.000
_cell.length_b   1.000
_cell.length_c   1.000
_cell.angle_alpha   90.00
_cell.angle_beta   90.00
_cell.angle_gamma   90.00
#
_symmetry.space_group_name_H-M   'P 1'
#
loop_
_entity.id
_entity.type
_entity.pdbx_description
1 polymer ?
#
loop_
_entity_poly.entity_id
_entity_poly.type
_entity_poly.pdbx_seq_one_letter_code
_entity_poly.pdbx_strand_id
1 'polypeptide(L)'
;IDPRVDVAIIHPDGAAIPAGDVIATVRGPARALLTAERTALNLLCHLSGIATQTAAVVDAVRDHKAKIVCTRKTTPGLRALEKYAVRAGGGANHRFGLDDAVLIKDNHIA
;
A
#
# COMPACT_ATOMS: atom_id res chain seq x y z
N ILE A 1 4.41 10.04 -19.19
CA ILE A 1 3.94 11.24 -18.46
C ILE A 1 4.83 12.41 -18.88
N ASP A 2 4.30 13.63 -18.93
CA ASP A 2 4.99 14.83 -19.40
C ASP A 2 6.25 15.11 -18.55
N PRO A 3 7.46 15.21 -19.15
CA PRO A 3 8.72 15.36 -18.40
C PRO A 3 8.83 16.72 -17.71
N ARG A 4 7.92 17.67 -17.98
CA ARG A 4 7.85 18.97 -17.32
C ARG A 4 7.07 18.93 -16.00
N VAL A 5 6.60 17.75 -15.58
CA VAL A 5 5.94 17.56 -14.29
C VAL A 5 7.01 17.30 -13.24
N ASP A 6 7.07 18.19 -12.25
CA ASP A 6 7.91 18.09 -11.07
C ASP A 6 7.04 17.67 -9.87
N VAL A 7 7.54 16.75 -9.05
CA VAL A 7 6.83 16.19 -7.89
C VAL A 7 7.74 16.27 -6.68
N ALA A 8 7.32 17.06 -5.68
CA ALA A 8 7.96 17.13 -4.38
C ALA A 8 7.14 16.33 -3.36
N ILE A 9 7.69 15.22 -2.88
CA ILE A 9 7.08 14.38 -1.84
C ILE A 9 7.43 14.99 -0.47
N ILE A 10 6.41 15.25 0.35
CA ILE A 10 6.59 15.86 1.69
C ILE A 10 6.73 14.78 2.75
N HIS A 11 5.96 13.71 2.64
CA HIS A 11 5.96 12.59 3.58
C HIS A 11 6.35 11.28 2.87
N PRO A 12 7.28 10.49 3.41
CA PRO A 12 7.63 9.18 2.84
C PRO A 12 6.49 8.16 3.06
N ASP A 13 6.48 7.10 2.25
CA ASP A 13 5.54 5.99 2.43
C ASP A 13 5.66 5.38 3.84
N GLY A 14 4.50 5.13 4.46
CA GLY A 14 4.41 4.60 5.83
C GLY A 14 4.42 5.68 6.92
N ALA A 15 4.58 6.95 6.57
CA ALA A 15 4.41 8.05 7.52
C ALA A 15 2.95 8.14 8.02
N ALA A 16 2.77 8.43 9.31
CA ALA A 16 1.48 8.80 9.86
C ALA A 16 1.21 10.28 9.57
N ILE A 17 0.10 10.56 8.88
CA ILE A 17 -0.22 11.90 8.37
C ILE A 17 -1.52 12.39 9.00
N PRO A 18 -1.54 13.58 9.63
CA PRO A 18 -2.77 14.14 10.19
C PRO A 18 -3.72 14.64 9.08
N ALA A 19 -5.00 14.69 9.40
CA ALA A 19 -6.01 15.17 8.47
C ALA A 19 -5.75 16.64 8.07
N GLY A 20 -5.86 16.93 6.78
CA GLY A 20 -5.64 18.28 6.22
C GLY A 20 -4.18 18.60 5.88
N ASP A 21 -3.24 17.71 6.19
CA ASP A 21 -1.83 17.92 5.85
C ASP A 21 -1.53 17.62 4.37
N VAL A 22 -0.47 18.25 3.85
CA VAL A 22 -0.06 18.14 2.45
C VAL A 22 0.94 17.00 2.30
N ILE A 23 0.62 16.03 1.44
CA ILE A 23 1.45 14.83 1.23
C ILE A 23 2.49 14.97 0.11
N ALA A 24 2.16 15.79 -0.90
CA ALA A 24 3.02 16.06 -2.04
C ALA A 24 2.58 17.36 -2.74
N THR A 25 3.53 18.04 -3.37
CA THR A 25 3.26 19.16 -4.27
C THR A 25 3.64 18.76 -5.69
N VAL A 26 2.77 19.02 -6.66
CA VAL A 26 3.01 18.72 -8.07
C VAL A 26 2.92 20.00 -8.90
N ARG A 27 3.91 20.24 -9.76
CA ARG A 27 4.00 21.42 -10.63
C ARG A 27 4.24 21.01 -12.07
N GLY A 28 3.59 21.68 -13.02
CA GLY A 28 3.75 21.37 -14.44
C GLY A 28 2.57 21.84 -15.30
N PRO A 29 2.52 21.44 -16.57
CA PRO A 29 1.45 21.83 -17.49
C PRO A 29 0.08 21.35 -17.00
N ALA A 30 -0.90 22.27 -16.91
CA ALA A 30 -2.24 21.98 -16.37
C ALA A 30 -2.90 20.75 -17.01
N ARG A 31 -2.79 20.59 -18.34
CA ARG A 31 -3.34 19.42 -19.06
C ARG A 31 -2.74 18.11 -18.55
N ALA A 32 -1.43 18.08 -18.30
CA ALA A 32 -0.76 16.88 -17.82
C ALA A 32 -1.18 16.56 -16.38
N LEU A 33 -1.26 17.59 -15.52
CA LEU A 33 -1.70 17.44 -14.12
C LEU A 33 -3.12 16.89 -14.03
N LEU A 34 -4.07 17.55 -14.69
CA LEU A 34 -5.49 17.15 -14.67
C LEU A 34 -5.73 15.76 -15.29
N THR A 35 -4.92 15.37 -16.28
CA THR A 35 -5.01 14.03 -16.89
C THR A 35 -4.55 12.93 -15.93
N ALA A 36 -3.51 13.20 -15.12
CA ALA A 36 -2.92 12.20 -14.23
C ALA A 36 -3.59 12.15 -12.85
N GLU A 37 -4.25 13.23 -12.42
CA GLU A 37 -4.77 13.43 -11.07
C GLU A 37 -5.60 12.25 -10.56
N ARG A 38 -6.66 11.86 -11.30
CA ARG A 38 -7.57 10.80 -10.83
C ARG A 38 -6.87 9.46 -10.67
N THR A 39 -6.00 9.10 -11.62
CA THR A 39 -5.25 7.85 -11.56
C THR A 39 -4.28 7.84 -10.38
N ALA A 40 -3.56 8.94 -10.14
CA ALA A 40 -2.66 9.07 -9.01
C ALA A 40 -3.41 8.97 -7.67
N LEU A 41 -4.50 9.72 -7.53
CA LEU A 41 -5.33 9.69 -6.31
C LEU A 41 -5.97 8.33 -6.07
N ASN A 42 -6.45 7.64 -7.11
CA ASN A 42 -7.04 6.31 -6.94
C ASN A 42 -6.05 5.30 -6.35
N LEU A 43 -4.80 5.29 -6.85
CA LEU A 43 -3.75 4.41 -6.33
C LEU A 43 -3.36 4.83 -4.91
N LEU A 44 -3.10 6.11 -4.70
CA LEU A 44 -2.67 6.62 -3.42
C LEU A 44 -3.71 6.37 -2.32
N CYS A 45 -4.99 6.69 -2.57
CA CYS A 45 -6.07 6.46 -1.61
C CYS A 45 -6.24 4.97 -1.30
N HIS A 46 -6.20 4.10 -2.31
CA HIS A 46 -6.33 2.65 -2.11
C HIS A 46 -5.20 2.08 -1.24
N LEU A 47 -3.96 2.40 -1.59
CA LEU A 47 -2.78 1.88 -0.89
C LEU A 47 -2.64 2.50 0.50
N SER A 48 -2.93 3.79 0.66
CA SER A 48 -2.95 4.45 1.97
C SER A 48 -4.05 3.85 2.87
N GLY A 49 -5.22 3.52 2.32
CA GLY A 49 -6.27 2.83 3.06
C GLY A 49 -5.81 1.49 3.64
N ILE A 50 -5.12 0.68 2.82
CA ILE A 50 -4.56 -0.61 3.27
C ILE A 50 -3.48 -0.40 4.34
N ALA A 51 -2.57 0.55 4.15
CA ALA A 51 -1.50 0.86 5.11
C ALA A 51 -2.08 1.33 6.45
N THR A 52 -3.04 2.25 6.43
CA THR A 52 -3.72 2.77 7.63
C THR A 52 -4.46 1.67 8.39
N GLN A 53 -5.22 0.82 7.69
CA GLN A 53 -5.91 -0.31 8.35
C GLN A 53 -4.92 -1.34 8.92
N THR A 54 -3.83 -1.59 8.21
CA THR A 54 -2.77 -2.47 8.73
C THR A 54 -2.14 -1.89 10.00
N ALA A 55 -1.81 -0.59 10.00
CA ALA A 55 -1.22 0.09 11.14
C ALA A 55 -2.13 0.02 12.37
N ALA A 56 -3.45 0.19 12.20
CA ALA A 56 -4.43 0.07 13.28
C ALA A 56 -4.42 -1.34 13.91
N VAL A 57 -4.35 -2.41 13.10
CA VAL A 57 -4.30 -3.79 13.60
C VAL A 57 -2.95 -4.10 14.24
N VAL A 58 -1.84 -3.58 13.68
CA VAL A 58 -0.50 -3.72 14.26
C VAL A 58 -0.44 -3.06 15.63
N ASP A 59 -0.98 -1.85 15.77
CA ASP A 59 -1.02 -1.13 17.04
C ASP A 59 -1.87 -1.87 18.08
N ALA A 60 -3.02 -2.43 17.67
CA ALA A 60 -3.88 -3.22 18.55
C ALA A 60 -3.21 -4.46 19.15
N VAL A 61 -2.14 -4.98 18.55
CA VAL A 61 -1.37 -6.14 19.04
C VAL A 61 0.04 -5.77 19.52
N ARG A 62 0.35 -4.48 19.69
CA ARG A 62 1.72 -3.98 19.96
C ARG A 62 2.38 -4.60 21.19
N ASP A 63 1.58 -4.96 22.20
CA ASP A 63 2.07 -5.54 23.46
C ASP A 63 2.29 -7.07 23.34
N HIS A 64 2.13 -7.64 22.14
CA HIS A 64 2.34 -9.05 21.87
C HIS A 64 3.51 -9.25 20.91
N LYS A 65 4.06 -10.46 20.90
CA LYS A 65 5.12 -10.85 19.94
C LYS A 65 4.57 -11.20 18.54
N ALA A 66 3.26 -11.05 18.34
CA ALA A 66 2.58 -11.43 17.11
C ALA A 66 2.97 -10.47 15.97
N LYS A 67 3.06 -11.01 14.76
CA LYS A 67 3.22 -10.22 13.53
C LYS A 67 1.96 -10.33 12.69
N ILE A 68 1.47 -9.18 12.23
CA ILE A 68 0.36 -9.13 11.28
C ILE A 68 0.91 -9.44 9.89
N VAL A 69 0.32 -10.43 9.21
CA VAL A 69 0.77 -10.87 7.88
C VAL A 69 -0.33 -10.78 6.83
N CYS A 70 0.02 -10.36 5.61
CA CYS A 70 -0.91 -10.34 4.48
C CYS A 70 -1.19 -11.73 3.91
N THR A 71 -2.25 -11.84 3.09
CA THR A 71 -2.61 -13.08 2.39
C THR A 71 -2.48 -12.94 0.87
N ARG A 72 -3.05 -13.90 0.11
CA ARG A 72 -3.21 -13.81 -1.35
C ARG A 72 -4.60 -13.32 -1.79
N LYS A 73 -5.46 -12.95 -0.83
CA LYS A 73 -6.78 -12.34 -1.07
C LYS A 73 -6.59 -10.85 -1.41
N THR A 74 -5.95 -10.60 -2.54
CA THR A 74 -5.59 -9.28 -3.05
C THR A 74 -6.44 -8.94 -4.26
N THR A 75 -6.62 -7.66 -4.56
CA THR A 75 -7.30 -7.22 -5.78
C THR A 75 -6.54 -7.74 -7.01
N PRO A 76 -7.25 -8.30 -8.02
CA PRO A 76 -6.62 -8.77 -9.25
C PRO A 76 -5.71 -7.70 -9.88
N GLY A 77 -4.48 -8.08 -10.22
CA GLY A 77 -3.49 -7.16 -10.80
C GLY A 77 -2.73 -6.27 -9.81
N LEU A 78 -3.20 -6.11 -8.56
CA LEU A 78 -2.59 -5.17 -7.59
C LEU A 78 -1.79 -5.84 -6.47
N ARG A 79 -1.61 -7.17 -6.52
CA ARG A 79 -1.00 -7.94 -5.42
C ARG A 79 0.31 -7.35 -4.89
N ALA A 80 1.21 -6.95 -5.77
CA ALA A 80 2.50 -6.40 -5.36
C ALA A 80 2.34 -5.08 -4.61
N LEU A 81 1.46 -4.20 -5.10
CA LEU A 81 1.18 -2.90 -4.51
C LEU A 81 0.48 -3.04 -3.15
N GLU A 82 -0.52 -3.91 -3.05
CA GLU A 82 -1.25 -4.12 -1.78
C GLU A 82 -0.37 -4.77 -0.70
N LYS A 83 0.51 -5.71 -1.09
CA LYS A 83 1.50 -6.28 -0.16
C LYS A 83 2.56 -5.25 0.26
N TYR A 84 2.94 -4.34 -0.63
CA TYR A 84 3.78 -3.20 -0.27
C TYR A 84 3.07 -2.27 0.72
N ALA A 85 1.80 -1.94 0.48
CA ALA A 85 1.00 -1.13 1.40
C ALA A 85 0.88 -1.75 2.81
N VAL A 86 0.71 -3.08 2.90
CA VAL A 86 0.75 -3.79 4.20
C VAL A 86 2.10 -3.57 4.90
N ARG A 87 3.22 -3.64 4.17
CA ARG A 87 4.54 -3.36 4.76
C ARG A 87 4.70 -1.91 5.18
N ALA A 88 4.21 -0.97 4.39
CA ALA A 88 4.20 0.46 4.74
C ALA A 88 3.40 0.73 6.03
N GLY A 89 2.30 -0.01 6.25
CA GLY A 89 1.53 0.01 7.50
C GLY A 89 2.13 -0.77 8.67
N GLY A 90 3.37 -1.26 8.58
CA GLY A 90 4.05 -2.00 9.64
C GLY A 90 3.75 -3.51 9.70
N GLY A 91 2.94 -4.03 8.77
CA GLY A 91 2.71 -5.46 8.63
C GLY A 91 3.86 -6.18 7.92
N ALA A 92 3.73 -7.50 7.79
CA ALA A 92 4.69 -8.36 7.11
C ALA A 92 4.06 -9.13 5.95
N ASN A 93 4.91 -9.57 5.03
CA ASN A 93 4.48 -10.46 3.96
C ASN A 93 4.53 -11.91 4.43
N HIS A 94 3.45 -12.66 4.16
CA HIS A 94 3.54 -14.12 4.09
C HIS A 94 4.23 -14.50 2.77
N ARG A 95 3.62 -15.37 1.97
CA ARG A 95 4.10 -15.72 0.63
C ARG A 95 3.46 -14.84 -0.41
N PHE A 96 4.22 -14.44 -1.40
CA PHE A 96 3.79 -13.63 -2.53
C PHE A 96 2.87 -14.41 -3.46
N GLY A 97 3.22 -15.64 -3.80
CA GLY A 97 2.59 -16.44 -4.84
C GLY A 97 2.33 -17.89 -4.42
N LEU A 98 2.26 -18.76 -5.41
CA LEU A 98 2.21 -20.22 -5.21
C LEU A 98 3.58 -20.87 -5.47
N ASP A 99 4.51 -20.08 -5.99
CA ASP A 99 5.82 -20.40 -6.52
C ASP A 99 6.95 -20.12 -5.53
N ASP A 100 6.69 -19.33 -4.48
CA ASP A 100 7.71 -18.83 -3.55
C ASP A 100 7.66 -19.46 -2.16
N ALA A 101 6.58 -20.17 -1.81
CA ALA A 101 6.50 -20.97 -0.60
C ALA A 101 5.41 -22.03 -0.64
N VAL A 102 5.67 -23.15 0.04
CA VAL A 102 4.71 -24.25 0.23
C VAL A 102 3.69 -23.85 1.30
N LEU A 103 2.41 -24.13 1.05
CA LEU A 103 1.35 -24.04 2.04
C LEU A 103 0.38 -25.21 1.79
N ILE A 104 0.53 -26.27 2.58
CA ILE A 104 -0.38 -27.41 2.55
C ILE A 104 -1.67 -26.98 3.23
N LYS A 105 -2.79 -27.35 2.61
CA LYS A 105 -4.15 -27.13 3.10
C LYS A 105 -4.91 -28.45 3.04
N ASP A 106 -6.04 -28.49 3.73
CA ASP A 106 -7.07 -29.53 3.63
C ASP A 106 -7.28 -30.06 2.20
N ASN A 107 -7.45 -29.18 1.21
CA ASN A 107 -7.69 -29.59 -0.18
C ASN A 107 -6.55 -30.37 -0.86
N HIS A 108 -5.35 -30.44 -0.26
CA HIS A 108 -4.23 -31.22 -0.79
C HIS A 108 -4.12 -32.61 -0.14
N ILE A 109 -4.83 -32.82 0.97
CA ILE A 109 -4.79 -34.06 1.77
C ILE A 109 -6.00 -34.95 1.41
N ALA A 110 -7.07 -34.35 0.88
CA ALA A 110 -8.30 -35.02 0.46
C ALA A 110 -8.12 -35.96 -0.75
#